data_AF-A0A848QPT6-F1
#
_entry.id   AF-A0A848QPT6-F1
#
_cell.length_a   1.000
_cell.length_b   1.000
_cell.length_c   1.000
_cell.angle_alpha   90.00
_cell.angle_beta   90.00
_cell.angle_gamma   90.00
#
_symmetry.space_group_name_H-M   'P 1'
#
loop_
_entity.id
_entity.type
_entity.pdbx_description
1 polymer ?
#
loop_
_entity_poly.entity_id
_entity_poly.type
_entity_poly.pdbx_seq_one_letter_code
_entity_poly.pdbx_strand_id
1 'polypeptide(L)'
;MKRIIASLCLAGSMAIAAPASAQEEVSDNVCMAIVYGDDEAPQCDENEIVVVARLPEGDRYRIPETLRFSDNPENEAWAKRVESLEMVGAFGTLSCSTAGAGGFTGCTQQLLEQAYGEKREDSNVRFSELIAAARADRMSEIDALAAEEQARVEQIEKEYIERLERERASEIPDGAESELPSPSGN
;
A
#
# COMPACT_ATOMS: atom_id res chain seq x y z
N MET A 1 -24.75 -52.10 33.16
CA MET A 1 -24.47 -53.48 32.70
C MET A 1 -24.37 -53.48 31.17
N LYS A 2 -23.34 -54.15 30.62
CA LYS A 2 -23.08 -54.48 29.18
C LYS A 2 -22.81 -53.28 28.25
N ARG A 3 -21.55 -52.90 27.96
CA ARG A 3 -20.53 -53.51 27.06
C ARG A 3 -21.07 -53.80 25.65
N ILE A 4 -20.50 -53.15 24.63
CA ILE A 4 -19.90 -53.78 23.45
C ILE A 4 -18.81 -52.85 22.88
N ILE A 5 -17.66 -53.47 22.68
CA ILE A 5 -16.43 -53.00 22.03
C ILE A 5 -16.62 -53.19 20.52
N ALA A 6 -16.25 -52.21 19.71
CA ALA A 6 -15.94 -52.43 18.30
C ALA A 6 -14.74 -51.56 17.92
N SER A 7 -13.56 -52.20 17.95
CA SER A 7 -12.38 -51.74 17.24
C SER A 7 -12.61 -51.83 15.73
N LEU A 8 -12.32 -50.78 14.99
CA LEU A 8 -11.85 -50.91 13.62
C LEU A 8 -10.77 -49.87 13.36
N CYS A 9 -9.57 -50.38 13.15
CA CYS A 9 -8.38 -49.63 12.78
C CYS A 9 -8.60 -48.86 11.48
N LEU A 10 -8.34 -47.55 11.50
CA LEU A 10 -7.89 -46.84 10.32
C LEU A 10 -6.45 -46.39 10.58
N ALA A 11 -5.54 -47.00 9.83
CA ALA A 11 -4.13 -46.72 9.81
C ALA A 11 -3.85 -45.28 9.34
N GLY A 12 -2.76 -44.70 9.83
CA GLY A 12 -2.06 -43.61 9.13
C GLY A 12 -2.41 -42.19 9.57
N SER A 13 -2.10 -41.83 10.80
CA SER A 13 -1.89 -40.42 11.18
C SER A 13 -0.43 -40.26 11.57
N MET A 14 0.42 -40.15 10.54
CA MET A 14 1.80 -39.73 10.68
C MET A 14 1.80 -38.24 11.06
N ALA A 15 1.63 -37.98 12.35
CA ALA A 15 1.91 -36.68 12.92
C ALA A 15 3.42 -36.58 13.13
N ILE A 16 4.12 -35.89 12.21
CA ILE A 16 5.18 -34.93 12.57
C ILE A 16 5.12 -33.83 11.52
N ALA A 17 4.49 -32.72 11.90
CA ALA A 17 4.75 -31.44 11.28
C ALA A 17 6.21 -31.07 11.52
N ALA A 18 6.95 -30.77 10.47
CA ALA A 18 8.26 -30.12 10.58
C ALA A 18 8.37 -28.98 9.57
N PRO A 19 7.82 -27.79 9.87
CA PRO A 19 8.39 -26.53 9.42
C PRO A 19 9.25 -26.00 10.58
N ALA A 20 10.50 -26.42 10.70
CA ALA A 20 11.32 -26.03 11.86
C ALA A 20 12.82 -25.89 11.56
N SER A 21 13.17 -25.42 10.38
CA SER A 21 14.56 -25.04 10.04
C SER A 21 14.57 -23.95 8.97
N ALA A 22 14.12 -22.77 9.37
CA ALA A 22 14.30 -21.48 8.67
C ALA A 22 13.85 -20.27 9.51
N GLN A 23 13.22 -20.47 10.68
CA GLN A 23 13.12 -19.41 11.70
C GLN A 23 14.46 -19.35 12.44
N GLU A 24 15.51 -18.94 11.73
CA GLU A 24 16.59 -18.25 12.41
C GLU A 24 15.94 -16.93 12.85
N GLU A 25 15.47 -16.91 14.10
CA GLU A 25 15.17 -15.67 14.79
C GLU A 25 16.49 -14.91 14.77
N VAL A 26 16.71 -14.13 13.72
CA VAL A 26 17.69 -13.06 13.73
C VAL A 26 17.13 -12.11 14.78
N SER A 27 17.45 -12.38 16.04
CA SER A 27 17.36 -11.37 17.07
C SER A 27 18.38 -10.34 16.63
N ASP A 28 17.93 -9.30 15.92
CA ASP A 28 18.72 -8.11 15.74
C ASP A 28 19.06 -7.65 17.16
N ASN A 29 20.29 -7.95 17.61
CA ASN A 29 20.76 -7.48 18.90
C ASN A 29 20.86 -5.96 18.76
N VAL A 30 19.98 -5.21 19.43
CA VAL A 30 19.90 -3.74 19.28
C VAL A 30 20.45 -3.07 20.53
N CYS A 31 21.51 -2.28 20.34
CA CYS A 31 22.05 -1.40 21.36
C CYS A 31 21.40 -0.02 21.23
N MET A 32 20.45 0.30 22.11
CA MET A 32 19.78 1.60 22.14
C MET A 32 20.41 2.52 23.20
N ALA A 33 20.91 3.68 22.78
CA ALA A 33 21.50 4.67 23.68
C ALA A 33 20.92 6.07 23.43
N ILE A 34 20.62 6.79 24.51
CA ILE A 34 20.20 8.20 24.46
C ILE A 34 21.40 9.04 24.88
N VAL A 35 21.85 9.93 23.99
CA VAL A 35 23.02 10.78 24.17
C VAL A 35 22.55 12.24 24.21
N TYR A 36 23.09 13.02 25.16
CA TYR A 36 22.74 14.44 25.32
C TYR A 36 23.84 15.32 24.73
N GLY A 37 23.45 16.30 23.91
CA GLY A 37 24.38 17.23 23.27
C GLY A 37 25.47 16.52 22.44
N ASP A 38 26.71 16.88 22.74
CA ASP A 38 27.92 16.37 22.05
C ASP A 38 28.60 15.22 22.81
N ASP A 39 27.92 14.60 23.78
CA ASP A 39 28.48 13.45 24.50
C ASP A 39 28.83 12.30 23.54
N GLU A 40 29.86 11.53 23.90
CA GLU A 40 30.30 10.36 23.12
C GLU A 40 29.26 9.24 23.24
N ALA A 41 28.90 8.63 22.10
CA ALA A 41 28.01 7.49 22.09
C ALA A 41 28.74 6.25 22.68
N PRO A 42 28.04 5.39 23.44
CA PRO A 42 28.65 4.18 23.97
C PRO A 42 29.12 3.26 22.84
N GLN A 43 30.23 2.56 23.07
CA GLN A 43 30.71 1.53 22.16
C GLN A 43 29.88 0.27 22.37
N CYS A 44 29.08 -0.09 21.36
CA CYS A 44 28.36 -1.37 21.32
C CYS A 44 29.16 -2.39 20.50
N ASP A 45 28.82 -3.68 20.62
CA ASP A 45 29.53 -4.76 19.95
C ASP A 45 29.33 -4.73 18.41
N GLU A 46 30.31 -5.27 17.66
CA GLU A 46 30.36 -5.18 16.18
C GLU A 46 29.20 -5.89 15.45
N ASN A 47 28.46 -6.75 16.14
CA ASN A 47 27.33 -7.53 15.59
C ASN A 47 25.96 -7.01 16.07
N GLU A 48 25.89 -5.80 16.63
CA GLU A 48 24.66 -5.18 17.11
C GLU A 48 24.25 -3.96 16.27
N ILE A 49 22.95 -3.77 16.08
CA ILE A 49 22.41 -2.56 15.46
C ILE A 49 22.44 -1.45 16.52
N VAL A 50 23.26 -0.42 16.30
CA VAL A 50 23.39 0.71 17.22
C VAL A 50 22.42 1.83 16.86
N VAL A 51 21.43 2.06 17.72
CA VAL A 51 20.46 3.16 17.57
C VAL A 51 20.77 4.22 18.62
N VAL A 52 21.36 5.34 18.17
CA VAL A 52 21.66 6.49 19.04
C VAL A 52 20.63 7.59 18.83
N ALA A 53 19.82 7.86 19.85
CA ALA A 53 18.95 9.03 19.88
C ALA A 53 19.70 10.21 20.52
N ARG A 54 19.99 11.26 19.74
CA ARG A 54 20.62 12.49 20.25
C ARG A 54 19.57 13.52 20.67
N LEU A 55 19.58 13.91 21.95
CA LEU A 55 18.73 14.95 22.53
C LEU A 55 19.53 16.22 22.84
N PRO A 56 18.92 17.41 22.87
CA PRO A 56 19.62 18.64 23.20
C PRO A 56 20.09 18.65 24.67
N GLU A 57 21.18 19.35 24.95
CA GLU A 57 21.77 19.40 26.31
C GLU A 57 20.80 19.93 27.39
N GLY A 58 19.89 20.82 26.99
CA GLY A 58 18.85 21.36 27.87
C GLY A 58 17.83 20.31 28.36
N ASP A 59 17.77 19.14 27.72
CA ASP A 59 16.86 18.06 28.10
C ASP A 59 17.47 17.05 29.09
N ARG A 60 18.77 17.15 29.41
CA ARG A 60 19.49 16.24 30.33
C ARG A 60 18.85 16.15 31.73
N TYR A 61 18.36 17.28 32.24
CA TYR A 61 17.69 17.36 33.55
C TYR A 61 16.22 17.75 33.43
N ARG A 62 15.69 17.78 32.21
CA ARG A 62 14.29 18.14 31.95
C ARG A 62 13.45 16.88 31.93
N ILE A 63 12.20 17.00 32.37
CA ILE A 63 11.22 15.93 32.20
C ILE A 63 11.09 15.63 30.69
N PRO A 64 11.18 14.36 30.26
CA PRO A 64 11.00 13.97 28.86
C PRO A 64 9.72 14.53 28.27
N GLU A 65 9.72 14.90 26.98
CA GLU A 65 8.57 15.54 26.33
C GLU A 65 7.27 14.78 26.48
N THR A 66 7.32 13.47 26.34
CA THR A 66 6.16 12.58 26.51
C THR A 66 5.54 12.66 27.89
N LEU A 67 6.33 13.03 28.92
CA LEU A 67 5.90 13.19 30.31
C LEU A 67 5.65 14.65 30.70
N ARG A 68 5.83 15.61 29.78
CA ARG A 68 5.47 17.02 30.01
C ARG A 68 3.96 17.24 29.94
N PHE A 69 3.24 16.36 29.26
CA PHE A 69 1.79 16.38 29.23
C PHE A 69 1.24 15.81 30.53
N SER A 70 0.27 16.51 31.12
CA SER A 70 -0.40 16.10 32.34
C SER A 70 -1.88 15.98 32.03
N ASP A 71 -2.47 14.84 32.39
CA ASP A 71 -3.90 14.60 32.28
C ASP A 71 -4.71 15.29 33.41
N ASN A 72 -4.09 16.22 34.16
CA ASN A 72 -4.81 17.00 35.16
C ASN A 72 -5.76 17.99 34.44
N PRO A 73 -7.09 17.92 34.69
CA PRO A 73 -8.07 18.80 34.07
C PRO A 73 -7.87 20.30 34.40
N GLU A 74 -7.07 20.64 35.40
CA GLU A 74 -6.68 22.02 35.70
C GLU A 74 -5.79 22.63 34.60
N ASN A 75 -5.00 21.80 33.90
CA ASN A 75 -4.09 22.24 32.84
C ASN A 75 -4.81 22.48 31.49
N GLU A 76 -6.10 22.18 31.39
CA GLU A 76 -6.88 22.48 30.20
C GLU A 76 -7.07 23.99 30.01
N ALA A 77 -6.82 24.45 28.78
CA ALA A 77 -7.02 25.83 28.39
C ALA A 77 -8.48 26.27 28.66
N TRP A 78 -8.67 27.49 29.16
CA TRP A 78 -10.00 28.02 29.49
C TRP A 78 -10.99 27.92 28.32
N ALA A 79 -10.53 28.17 27.08
CA ALA A 79 -11.37 28.06 25.89
C ALA A 79 -11.94 26.65 25.71
N LYS A 80 -11.14 25.60 25.95
CA LYS A 80 -11.59 24.20 25.88
C LYS A 80 -12.61 23.87 26.97
N ARG A 81 -12.42 24.45 28.16
CA ARG A 81 -13.38 24.30 29.26
C ARG A 81 -14.72 24.98 28.98
N VAL A 82 -14.72 26.13 28.29
CA VAL A 82 -15.97 26.79 27.86
C VAL A 82 -16.66 25.99 26.76
N GLU A 83 -15.90 25.49 25.77
CA GLU A 83 -16.43 24.63 24.71
C GLU A 83 -17.10 23.36 25.27
N SER A 84 -16.50 22.73 26.28
CA SER A 84 -17.11 21.55 26.92
C SER A 84 -18.38 21.87 27.70
N LEU A 85 -18.51 23.09 28.27
CA LEU A 85 -19.73 23.54 28.92
C LEU A 85 -20.90 23.69 27.94
N GLU A 86 -20.66 24.00 26.67
CA GLU A 86 -21.72 24.05 25.65
C GLU A 86 -22.34 22.66 25.38
N MET A 87 -21.56 21.60 25.58
CA MET A 87 -22.01 20.22 25.44
C MET A 87 -22.71 19.69 26.70
N VAL A 88 -22.61 20.39 27.84
CA VAL A 88 -23.31 20.00 29.07
C VAL A 88 -24.81 20.15 28.88
N GLY A 89 -25.52 19.01 28.83
CA GLY A 89 -26.96 18.96 28.53
C GLY A 89 -27.28 18.38 27.16
N ALA A 90 -26.29 18.10 26.31
CA ALA A 90 -26.43 17.32 25.08
C ALA A 90 -26.61 15.82 25.39
N PHE A 91 -27.66 15.51 26.14
CA PHE A 91 -28.03 14.17 26.57
C PHE A 91 -29.34 13.78 25.88
N GLY A 92 -29.36 12.62 25.22
CA GLY A 92 -30.52 12.14 24.49
C GLY A 92 -30.19 11.36 23.22
N THR A 93 -31.15 11.26 22.31
CA THR A 93 -30.95 10.63 20.98
C THR A 93 -29.79 11.29 20.24
N LEU A 94 -28.93 10.49 19.60
CA LEU A 94 -27.72 10.92 18.89
C LEU A 94 -26.58 11.49 19.76
N SER A 95 -26.72 11.58 21.08
CA SER A 95 -25.57 11.80 21.98
C SER A 95 -24.89 10.47 22.30
N CYS A 96 -23.57 10.42 22.54
CA CYS A 96 -22.92 9.24 23.12
C CYS A 96 -22.75 9.38 24.64
N SER A 97 -23.87 9.62 25.34
CA SER A 97 -23.89 9.74 26.80
C SER A 97 -24.74 8.65 27.43
N THR A 98 -24.33 8.20 28.63
CA THR A 98 -25.11 7.29 29.49
C THR A 98 -26.26 8.00 30.20
N ALA A 99 -26.27 9.33 30.22
CA ALA A 99 -27.36 10.13 30.75
C ALA A 99 -28.42 10.39 29.65
N GLY A 100 -29.69 10.14 29.97
CA GLY A 100 -30.83 10.37 29.06
C GLY A 100 -31.23 9.15 28.20
N ALA A 101 -32.46 9.17 27.69
CA ALA A 101 -32.95 8.11 26.80
C ALA A 101 -32.42 8.32 25.37
N GLY A 102 -31.97 7.24 24.72
CA GLY A 102 -31.54 7.28 23.33
C GLY A 102 -30.05 7.55 23.08
N GLY A 103 -29.22 7.72 24.12
CA GLY A 103 -27.77 7.92 23.98
C GLY A 103 -26.99 6.74 23.35
N PHE A 104 -27.56 5.54 23.40
CA PHE A 104 -26.98 4.40 22.69
C PHE A 104 -26.90 4.64 21.17
N THR A 105 -27.82 5.42 20.59
CA THR A 105 -27.85 5.69 19.15
C THR A 105 -26.69 6.58 18.69
N GLY A 106 -26.20 7.50 19.54
CA GLY A 106 -25.01 8.30 19.23
C GLY A 106 -23.73 7.47 19.35
N CYS A 107 -23.62 6.64 20.40
CA CYS A 107 -22.46 5.76 20.55
C CYS A 107 -22.35 4.72 19.43
N THR A 108 -23.48 4.20 18.92
CA THR A 108 -23.43 3.32 17.75
C THR A 108 -22.90 4.05 16.52
N GLN A 109 -23.31 5.30 16.29
CA GLN A 109 -22.79 6.08 15.16
C GLN A 109 -21.28 6.34 15.29
N GLN A 110 -20.81 6.69 16.49
CA GLN A 110 -19.39 6.89 16.75
C GLN A 110 -18.58 5.60 16.53
N LEU A 111 -19.09 4.45 17.00
CA LEU A 111 -18.42 3.16 16.81
C LEU A 111 -18.38 2.77 15.32
N LEU A 112 -19.46 3.05 14.58
CA LEU A 112 -19.49 2.86 13.13
C LEU A 112 -18.44 3.74 12.44
N GLU A 113 -18.37 5.03 12.80
CA GLU A 113 -17.41 5.96 12.20
C GLU A 113 -15.96 5.55 12.49
N GLN A 114 -15.66 5.11 13.72
CA GLN A 114 -14.36 4.55 14.09
C GLN A 114 -14.04 3.30 13.27
N ALA A 115 -14.96 2.33 13.17
CA ALA A 115 -14.75 1.11 12.41
C ALA A 115 -14.50 1.38 10.91
N TYR A 116 -15.22 2.33 10.31
CA TYR A 116 -14.95 2.75 8.93
C TYR A 116 -13.67 3.59 8.81
N GLY A 117 -13.31 4.37 9.84
CA GLY A 117 -12.04 5.07 9.95
C GLY A 117 -10.87 4.11 9.87
N GLU A 118 -10.84 3.13 10.78
CA GLU A 118 -9.84 2.07 10.83
C GLU A 118 -9.77 1.30 9.51
N LYS A 119 -10.92 0.97 8.89
CA LYS A 119 -10.94 0.27 7.60
C LYS A 119 -10.34 1.09 6.46
N ARG A 120 -10.45 2.43 6.49
CA ARG A 120 -9.80 3.29 5.49
C ARG A 120 -8.30 3.38 5.71
N GLU A 121 -7.85 3.30 6.95
CA GLU A 121 -6.43 3.30 7.33
C GLU A 121 -5.79 1.91 7.27
N ASP A 122 -6.61 0.86 7.07
CA ASP A 122 -6.12 -0.51 6.98
C ASP A 122 -4.99 -0.63 5.95
N SER A 123 -3.92 -1.29 6.38
CA SER A 123 -2.70 -1.43 5.60
C SER A 123 -2.96 -2.02 4.21
N ASN A 124 -3.88 -2.97 4.07
CA ASN A 124 -4.20 -3.57 2.77
C ASN A 124 -4.83 -2.56 1.80
N VAL A 125 -5.66 -1.65 2.30
CA VAL A 125 -6.29 -0.59 1.48
C VAL A 125 -5.20 0.38 1.02
N ARG A 126 -4.34 0.85 1.93
CA ARG A 126 -3.21 1.72 1.60
C ARG A 126 -2.27 1.07 0.58
N PHE A 127 -1.90 -0.20 0.77
CA PHE A 127 -1.08 -0.94 -0.20
C PHE A 127 -1.79 -1.10 -1.55
N SER A 128 -3.10 -1.34 -1.57
CA SER A 128 -3.86 -1.45 -2.82
C SER A 128 -3.87 -0.13 -3.62
N GLU A 129 -3.98 1.01 -2.94
CA GLU A 129 -3.91 2.34 -3.56
C GLU A 129 -2.51 2.60 -4.14
N LEU A 130 -1.45 2.25 -3.42
CA LEU A 130 -0.07 2.36 -3.91
C LEU A 130 0.18 1.46 -5.13
N ILE A 131 -0.34 0.23 -5.12
CA ILE A 131 -0.23 -0.69 -6.27
C ILE A 131 -0.99 -0.13 -7.48
N ALA A 132 -2.18 0.45 -7.26
CA ALA A 132 -2.95 1.07 -8.32
C ALA A 132 -2.23 2.28 -8.92
N ALA A 133 -1.64 3.14 -8.09
CA ALA A 133 -0.82 4.27 -8.53
C ALA A 133 0.39 3.80 -9.36
N ALA A 134 1.17 2.85 -8.84
CA ALA A 134 2.31 2.30 -9.57
C ALA A 134 1.92 1.60 -10.89
N ARG A 135 0.73 1.00 -10.96
CA ARG A 135 0.20 0.45 -12.21
C ARG A 135 -0.14 1.58 -13.19
N ALA A 136 -0.77 2.66 -12.73
CA ALA A 136 -1.09 3.81 -13.57
C ALA A 136 0.18 4.46 -14.15
N ASP A 137 1.23 4.61 -13.33
CA ASP A 137 2.53 5.13 -13.78
C ASP A 137 3.11 4.25 -14.89
N ARG A 138 3.16 2.92 -14.68
CA ARG A 138 3.63 1.98 -15.72
C ARG A 138 2.78 2.04 -16.99
N MET A 139 1.45 2.15 -16.88
CA MET A 139 0.58 2.27 -18.04
C MET A 139 0.86 3.57 -18.81
N SER A 140 1.12 4.68 -18.11
CA SER A 140 1.45 5.95 -18.77
C SER A 140 2.75 5.88 -19.58
N GLU A 141 3.76 5.16 -19.07
CA GLU A 141 5.02 4.91 -19.80
C GLU A 141 4.77 4.06 -21.05
N ILE A 142 3.97 3.00 -20.92
CA ILE A 142 3.63 2.12 -22.05
C ILE A 142 2.85 2.88 -23.12
N ASP A 143 1.88 3.70 -22.73
CA ASP A 143 1.09 4.49 -23.68
C ASP A 143 1.96 5.51 -24.43
N ALA A 144 2.94 6.12 -23.77
CA ALA A 144 3.90 7.02 -24.40
C ALA A 144 4.80 6.28 -25.41
N LEU A 145 5.38 5.14 -25.01
CA LEU A 145 6.21 4.32 -25.90
C LEU A 145 5.41 3.77 -27.09
N ALA A 146 4.17 3.35 -26.86
CA ALA A 146 3.28 2.86 -27.91
C ALA A 146 2.96 3.98 -28.92
N ALA A 147 2.74 5.21 -28.47
CA ALA A 147 2.52 6.35 -29.35
C ALA A 147 3.74 6.68 -30.22
N GLU A 148 4.95 6.62 -29.65
CA GLU A 148 6.20 6.84 -30.39
C GLU A 148 6.45 5.75 -31.44
N GLU A 149 6.26 4.48 -31.07
CA GLU A 149 6.38 3.36 -32.01
C GLU A 149 5.34 3.43 -33.12
N GLN A 150 4.09 3.74 -32.77
CA GLN A 150 3.02 3.92 -33.74
C GLN A 150 3.35 5.04 -34.74
N ALA A 151 3.83 6.18 -34.25
CA ALA A 151 4.28 7.27 -35.11
C ALA A 151 5.43 6.84 -36.03
N ARG A 152 6.39 6.05 -35.52
CA ARG A 152 7.51 5.52 -36.33
C ARG A 152 7.01 4.59 -37.44
N VAL A 153 6.11 3.67 -37.11
CA VAL A 153 5.51 2.74 -38.08
C VAL A 153 4.76 3.52 -39.17
N GLU A 154 3.97 4.52 -38.80
CA GLU A 154 3.24 5.34 -39.77
C GLU A 154 4.15 6.12 -40.72
N GLN A 155 5.32 6.59 -40.26
CA GLN A 155 6.31 7.21 -41.16
C GLN A 155 6.88 6.19 -42.14
N ILE A 156 7.25 5.00 -41.66
CA ILE A 156 7.77 3.93 -42.51
C ILE A 156 6.72 3.49 -43.55
N GLU A 157 5.45 3.37 -43.14
CA GLU A 157 4.34 3.04 -44.05
C GLU A 157 4.13 4.12 -45.12
N LYS A 158 4.21 5.41 -44.75
CA LYS A 158 4.14 6.51 -45.71
C LYS A 158 5.27 6.46 -46.73
N GLU A 159 6.51 6.27 -46.27
CA GLU A 159 7.67 6.14 -47.16
C GLU A 159 7.55 4.93 -48.09
N TYR A 160 7.01 3.81 -47.59
CA TYR A 160 6.76 2.62 -48.39
C TYR A 160 5.69 2.86 -49.46
N ILE A 161 4.58 3.50 -49.10
CA ILE A 161 3.52 3.87 -50.04
C ILE A 161 4.04 4.83 -51.09
N GLU A 162 4.81 5.86 -50.71
CA GLU A 162 5.38 6.81 -51.68
C GLU A 162 6.34 6.12 -52.66
N ARG A 163 7.14 5.16 -52.18
CA ARG A 163 7.99 4.33 -53.06
C ARG A 163 7.15 3.52 -54.05
N LEU A 164 6.09 2.88 -53.57
CA LEU A 164 5.18 2.08 -54.41
C LEU A 164 4.44 2.96 -55.43
N GLU A 165 4.01 4.15 -55.04
CA GLU A 165 3.38 5.13 -55.93
C GLU A 165 4.36 5.62 -56.99
N ARG A 166 5.62 5.87 -56.62
CA ARG A 166 6.69 6.24 -57.55
C ARG A 166 6.98 5.12 -58.55
N GLU A 167 7.00 3.87 -58.11
CA GLU A 167 7.15 2.69 -58.98
C GLU A 167 5.93 2.52 -59.92
N ARG A 168 4.71 2.77 -59.43
CA ARG A 168 3.49 2.75 -60.24
C ARG A 168 3.44 3.91 -61.26
N ALA A 169 3.98 5.06 -60.88
CA ALA A 169 4.05 6.25 -61.73
C ALA A 169 5.24 6.21 -62.71
N SER A 170 6.32 5.49 -62.40
CA SER A 170 7.39 5.14 -63.33
C SER A 170 6.90 4.05 -64.30
N GLU A 171 6.01 4.49 -65.19
CA GLU A 171 5.73 4.05 -66.56
C GLU A 171 5.98 2.58 -66.95
N ILE A 172 4.91 1.95 -67.45
CA ILE A 172 5.00 0.85 -68.42
C ILE A 172 5.83 1.37 -69.60
N PRO A 173 7.01 0.81 -69.88
CA PRO A 173 7.76 1.16 -71.08
C PRO A 173 6.94 0.73 -72.32
N ASP A 174 6.83 1.63 -73.29
CA ASP A 174 6.24 1.37 -74.61
C ASP A 174 6.66 -0.01 -75.18
N GLY A 175 5.67 -0.83 -75.56
CA GLY A 175 5.84 -1.90 -76.56
C GLY A 175 6.11 -3.31 -76.04
N ALA A 176 5.15 -3.91 -75.32
CA ALA A 176 4.92 -5.35 -75.39
C ALA A 176 3.46 -5.67 -75.04
N GLU A 177 2.55 -5.41 -75.99
CA GLU A 177 1.43 -6.34 -76.19
C GLU A 177 2.04 -7.70 -76.57
N SER A 178 2.64 -8.42 -75.63
CA SER A 178 2.95 -9.83 -75.84
C SER A 178 1.61 -10.54 -75.79
N GLU A 179 1.09 -10.79 -76.98
CA GLU A 179 -0.01 -11.69 -77.30
C GLU A 179 -0.21 -12.74 -76.20
N LEU A 180 -1.32 -12.63 -75.47
CA LEU A 180 -1.80 -13.75 -74.67
C LEU A 180 -2.01 -14.90 -75.66
N PRO A 181 -1.38 -16.08 -75.48
CA PRO A 181 -1.64 -17.21 -76.36
C PRO A 181 -3.12 -17.56 -76.24
N SER A 182 -3.85 -17.35 -77.33
CA SER A 182 -5.26 -17.74 -77.44
C SER A 182 -5.36 -19.27 -77.24
N PRO A 183 -6.31 -19.75 -76.41
CA PRO A 183 -6.46 -21.18 -76.18
C PRO A 183 -6.83 -21.86 -77.50
N SER A 184 -5.98 -22.80 -77.96
CA SER A 184 -6.26 -23.61 -79.13
C SER A 184 -7.51 -24.45 -78.88
N GLY A 185 -8.58 -24.16 -79.62
CA GLY A 185 -9.75 -25.02 -79.72
C GLY A 185 -9.50 -26.20 -80.65
N ASN A 186 -10.12 -27.33 -80.25
CA ASN A 186 -10.15 -28.68 -80.83
C ASN A 186 -8.99 -29.62 -80.49
#